data_AF-A0A2T3E9Y6-F1
#
_entry.id   AF-A0A2T3E9Y6-F1
#
_cell.length_a   1.000
_cell.length_b   1.000
_cell.length_c   1.000
_cell.angle_alpha   90.00
_cell.angle_beta   90.00
_cell.angle_gamma   90.00
#
_symmetry.space_group_name_H-M   'P 1'
#
loop_
_entity.id
_entity.type
_entity.pdbx_description
1 polymer ?
#
loop_
_entity_poly.entity_id
_entity_poly.type
_entity_poly.pdbx_seq_one_letter_code
_entity_poly.pdbx_strand_id
1 'polypeptide(L)'
;MRGMLVLYLPLFAALPVALLAAVLPVNSYRAQGIKALDCDGPASVLLFAVPALLIYGAGAILLYRKRSRRLHLVASLCCLLVLSSVGWNAVAALRESYGASSVEACA
;
A
#
# COMPACT_ATOMS: atom_id res chain seq x y z
N MET A 1 2.94 -16.80 -24.11
CA MET A 1 2.83 -17.03 -22.65
C MET A 1 3.81 -16.21 -21.82
N ARG A 2 5.08 -16.06 -22.25
CA ARG A 2 6.13 -15.29 -21.54
C ARG A 2 5.70 -13.89 -21.05
N GLY A 3 5.03 -13.09 -21.89
CA GLY A 3 4.59 -11.74 -21.51
C GLY A 3 3.48 -11.69 -20.45
N MET A 4 2.71 -12.76 -20.26
CA MET A 4 1.75 -12.84 -19.14
C MET A 4 2.49 -13.13 -17.83
N LEU A 5 3.41 -14.09 -17.83
CA LEU A 5 4.21 -14.43 -16.64
C LEU A 5 4.96 -13.22 -16.09
N VAL A 6 5.58 -12.42 -16.96
CA VAL A 6 6.30 -11.20 -16.55
C VAL A 6 5.39 -10.17 -15.88
N LEU A 7 4.11 -10.10 -16.24
CA LEU A 7 3.15 -9.16 -15.64
C LEU A 7 2.56 -9.68 -14.32
N TYR A 8 2.26 -10.97 -14.23
CA TYR A 8 1.57 -11.54 -13.07
C TYR A 8 2.53 -11.96 -11.95
N LEU A 9 3.72 -12.46 -12.27
CA LEU A 9 4.71 -12.89 -11.26
C LEU A 9 5.03 -11.82 -10.22
N PRO A 10 5.35 -10.55 -10.58
CA PRO A 10 5.61 -9.52 -9.57
C PRO A 10 4.39 -9.21 -8.71
N LEU A 11 3.18 -9.28 -9.27
CA LEU A 11 1.94 -9.06 -8.51
C LEU A 11 1.70 -10.15 -7.48
N PHE A 12 1.99 -11.40 -7.81
CA PHE A 12 1.89 -12.51 -6.86
C PHE A 12 2.99 -12.45 -5.80
N ALA A 13 4.24 -12.17 -6.21
CA ALA A 13 5.37 -12.06 -5.29
C ALA A 13 5.22 -10.90 -4.29
N ALA A 14 4.60 -9.79 -4.73
CA ALA A 14 4.38 -8.60 -3.89
C ALA A 14 3.14 -8.69 -3.00
N LEU A 15 2.30 -9.73 -3.13
CA LEU A 15 1.06 -9.85 -2.38
C LEU A 15 1.25 -9.84 -0.86
N PRO A 16 2.22 -10.57 -0.28
CA PRO A 16 2.46 -10.50 1.17
C PRO A 16 2.82 -9.08 1.64
N VAL A 17 3.62 -8.36 0.85
CA VAL A 17 4.02 -6.98 1.16
C VAL A 17 2.81 -6.04 1.11
N ALA A 18 1.94 -6.18 0.12
CA ALA A 18 0.73 -5.38 0.02
C ALA A 18 -0.27 -5.69 1.15
N LEU A 19 -0.39 -6.95 1.57
CA LEU A 19 -1.23 -7.32 2.71
C LEU A 19 -0.71 -6.70 4.00
N LEU A 20 0.60 -6.78 4.25
CA LEU A 20 1.23 -6.11 5.38
C LEU A 20 0.98 -4.59 5.32
N ALA A 21 1.22 -3.97 4.18
CA ALA A 21 1.02 -2.53 4.00
C ALA A 21 -0.45 -2.08 4.17
N ALA A 22 -1.41 -2.96 3.92
CA ALA A 22 -2.84 -2.66 4.07
C ALA A 22 -3.35 -2.86 5.51
N VAL A 23 -2.80 -3.82 6.26
CA VAL A 23 -3.34 -4.26 7.56
C VAL A 23 -2.50 -3.77 8.75
N LEU A 24 -1.21 -3.48 8.54
CA LEU A 24 -0.35 -2.99 9.62
C LEU A 24 -0.92 -1.68 10.18
N PRO A 25 -0.94 -1.54 11.52
CA PRO A 25 -1.42 -0.33 12.16
C PRO A 25 -0.56 0.88 11.75
N VAL A 26 -1.19 2.04 11.76
CA VAL A 26 -0.61 3.32 11.32
C VAL A 26 0.59 3.79 12.15
N ASN A 27 0.79 3.22 13.35
CA ASN A 27 1.91 3.52 14.22
C ASN A 27 2.30 2.33 15.12
N SER A 28 3.49 2.39 15.69
CA SER A 28 4.05 1.30 16.51
C SER A 28 3.32 1.13 17.85
N TYR A 29 2.89 2.23 18.47
CA TYR A 29 2.13 2.20 19.74
C TYR A 29 0.79 1.47 19.59
N ARG A 30 0.04 1.69 18.50
CA ARG A 30 -1.20 0.96 18.20
C ARG A 30 -0.93 -0.52 17.95
N ALA A 31 0.22 -0.88 17.37
CA ALA A 31 0.61 -2.28 17.24
C ALA A 31 0.77 -2.98 18.60
N GLN A 32 1.15 -2.22 19.63
CA GLN A 32 1.30 -2.67 21.01
C GLN A 32 0.02 -2.50 21.85
N GLY A 33 -1.09 -2.05 21.24
CA GLY A 33 -2.35 -1.79 21.93
C GLY A 33 -2.37 -0.48 22.74
N ILE A 34 -1.35 0.35 22.61
CA ILE A 34 -1.22 1.63 23.31
C ILE A 34 -1.85 2.72 22.43
N LYS A 35 -2.82 3.46 22.99
CA LYS A 35 -3.38 4.66 22.37
C LYS A 35 -2.48 5.86 22.66
N ALA A 36 -1.31 5.87 22.05
CA ALA A 36 -0.37 6.98 22.09
C ALA A 36 0.01 7.40 20.67
N LEU A 37 0.47 8.64 20.55
CA LEU A 37 0.99 9.16 19.30
C LEU A 37 2.46 8.76 19.14
N ASP A 38 2.84 8.44 17.91
CA ASP A 38 4.20 8.03 17.58
C ASP A 38 4.96 9.16 16.90
N CYS A 39 6.02 9.66 17.55
CA CYS A 39 6.86 10.73 17.04
C CYS A 39 8.00 10.22 16.13
N ASP A 40 8.20 8.90 16.00
CA ASP A 40 9.22 8.32 15.11
C ASP A 40 8.87 8.44 13.62
N GLY A 41 7.65 8.87 13.32
CA GLY A 41 7.15 9.11 11.97
C GLY A 41 6.68 7.84 11.23
N PRO A 42 6.24 7.98 9.98
CA PRO A 42 5.50 6.91 9.28
C PRO A 42 6.43 5.94 8.53
N ALA A 43 7.74 5.95 8.80
CA ALA A 43 8.74 5.22 8.02
C ALA A 43 8.48 3.71 7.98
N SER A 44 8.06 3.12 9.11
CA SER A 44 7.74 1.69 9.22
C SER A 44 6.57 1.27 8.33
N VAL A 45 5.54 2.12 8.19
CA VAL A 45 4.40 1.89 7.29
C VAL A 45 4.81 2.09 5.83
N LEU A 46 5.55 3.17 5.55
CA LEU A 46 5.98 3.52 4.19
C LEU A 46 6.96 2.50 3.59
N LEU A 47 7.76 1.82 4.42
CA LEU A 47 8.68 0.77 3.98
C LEU A 47 7.95 -0.35 3.23
N PHE A 48 6.72 -0.71 3.64
CA PHE A 48 5.89 -1.69 2.95
C PHE A 48 4.95 -1.05 1.92
N ALA A 49 4.40 0.13 2.23
CA ALA A 49 3.42 0.77 1.36
C ALA A 49 4.03 1.25 0.04
N VAL A 50 5.21 1.87 0.04
CA VAL A 50 5.85 2.38 -1.17
C VAL A 50 6.10 1.29 -2.23
N PRO A 51 6.77 0.17 -1.93
CA PRO A 51 6.97 -0.87 -2.93
C PRO A 51 5.65 -1.48 -3.41
N ALA A 52 4.67 -1.67 -2.52
CA ALA A 52 3.35 -2.17 -2.91
C ALA A 52 2.63 -1.21 -3.87
N LEU A 53 2.60 0.09 -3.56
CA LEU A 53 1.99 1.12 -4.42
C LEU A 53 2.62 1.15 -5.82
N LEU A 54 3.95 1.05 -5.90
CA LEU A 54 4.66 1.05 -7.18
C LEU A 54 4.32 -0.20 -8.02
N ILE A 55 4.35 -1.38 -7.40
CA ILE A 55 4.11 -2.65 -8.10
C ILE A 55 2.66 -2.75 -8.57
N TYR A 56 1.70 -2.50 -7.68
CA TYR A 56 0.28 -2.60 -8.02
C TYR A 56 -0.20 -1.41 -8.87
N GLY A 57 0.41 -0.22 -8.75
CA GLY A 57 0.13 0.92 -9.62
C GLY A 57 0.60 0.67 -11.05
N ALA A 58 1.83 0.20 -11.22
CA ALA A 58 2.34 -0.21 -12.53
C ALA A 58 1.51 -1.34 -13.12
N GLY A 59 1.15 -2.34 -12.30
CA GLY A 59 0.27 -3.45 -12.68
C GLY A 59 -1.09 -2.99 -13.18
N ALA A 60 -1.76 -2.11 -12.44
CA ALA A 60 -3.05 -1.54 -12.80
C ALA A 60 -3.00 -0.87 -14.19
N ILE A 61 -2.01 -0.02 -14.42
CA ILE A 61 -1.84 0.71 -15.69
C ILE A 61 -1.52 -0.25 -16.84
N LEU A 62 -0.54 -1.13 -16.67
CA LEU A 62 -0.08 -2.03 -17.74
C LEU A 62 -1.15 -3.06 -18.14
N LEU A 63 -1.90 -3.59 -17.17
CA LEU A 63 -3.02 -4.50 -17.41
C LEU A 63 -4.20 -3.79 -18.07
N TYR A 64 -4.52 -2.56 -17.63
CA TYR A 64 -5.57 -1.75 -18.24
C TYR A 64 -5.28 -1.39 -19.70
N ARG A 65 -4.03 -1.04 -20.03
CA ARG A 65 -3.60 -0.80 -21.42
C ARG A 65 -3.78 -2.02 -22.31
N LYS A 66 -3.74 -3.23 -21.74
CA LYS A 66 -3.99 -4.52 -22.42
C LYS A 66 -5.39 -5.08 -22.14
N ARG A 67 -6.40 -4.23 -21.93
CA ARG A 67 -7.79 -4.60 -21.59
C ARG A 67 -8.53 -5.48 -22.60
N SER A 68 -7.93 -5.82 -23.74
CA SER A 68 -8.57 -6.66 -24.77
C SER A 68 -8.97 -8.04 -24.26
N ARG A 69 -8.38 -8.51 -23.15
CA ARG A 69 -8.78 -9.75 -22.45
C ARG A 69 -9.47 -9.41 -21.14
N ARG A 70 -10.63 -10.03 -20.89
CA ARG A 70 -11.41 -9.88 -19.64
C ARG A 70 -10.57 -10.08 -18.39
N LEU A 71 -9.65 -11.07 -18.40
CA LEU A 71 -8.75 -11.34 -17.28
C LEU A 71 -7.82 -10.16 -16.94
N HIS A 72 -7.33 -9.42 -17.93
CA HIS A 72 -6.47 -8.26 -17.67
C HIS A 72 -7.27 -7.10 -17.05
N LEU A 73 -8.53 -6.93 -17.47
CA LEU A 73 -9.40 -5.92 -16.86
C LEU A 73 -9.71 -6.26 -15.40
N VAL A 74 -10.06 -7.51 -15.10
CA VAL A 74 -10.30 -7.97 -13.72
C VAL A 74 -9.03 -7.81 -12.88
N ALA A 75 -7.87 -8.25 -13.38
CA ALA A 75 -6.61 -8.12 -12.67
C ALA A 75 -6.22 -6.65 -12.43
N SER A 76 -6.48 -5.76 -13.39
CA SER A 76 -6.28 -4.32 -13.24
C SER A 76 -7.15 -3.73 -12.14
N LEU A 77 -8.43 -4.11 -12.07
CA LEU A 77 -9.34 -3.71 -11.00
C LEU A 77 -8.86 -4.22 -9.63
N CYS A 78 -8.40 -5.47 -9.54
CA CYS A 78 -7.81 -5.98 -8.31
C CYS A 78 -6.58 -5.18 -7.89
N CYS A 79 -5.72 -4.80 -8.84
CA CYS A 79 -4.56 -3.95 -8.56
C CYS A 79 -4.96 -2.56 -8.04
N LEU A 80 -6.03 -1.98 -8.61
CA LEU A 80 -6.58 -0.70 -8.13
C LEU A 80 -7.12 -0.81 -6.70
N LEU A 81 -7.84 -1.89 -6.38
CA LEU A 81 -8.34 -2.12 -5.01
C LEU A 81 -7.20 -2.22 -4.00
N VAL A 82 -6.15 -2.97 -4.33
CA VAL A 82 -4.95 -3.07 -3.49
C VAL A 82 -4.30 -1.70 -3.33
N LEU A 83 -4.14 -0.95 -4.42
CA LEU A 83 -3.54 0.39 -4.41
C LEU A 83 -4.35 1.37 -3.56
N SER A 84 -5.68 1.34 -3.65
CA SER A 84 -6.57 2.17 -2.82
C SER A 84 -6.47 1.80 -1.35
N SER A 85 -6.45 0.51 -1.01
CA SER A 85 -6.34 0.04 0.37
C SER A 85 -5.01 0.44 0.99
N VAL A 86 -3.90 0.17 0.31
CA VAL A 86 -2.55 0.53 0.78
C VAL A 86 -2.38 2.04 0.84
N GLY A 87 -2.86 2.76 -0.17
CA GLY A 87 -2.80 4.22 -0.23
C GLY A 87 -3.57 4.87 0.93
N TRP A 88 -4.73 4.32 1.28
CA TRP A 88 -5.50 4.80 2.43
C TRP A 88 -4.73 4.64 3.74
N ASN A 89 -4.11 3.47 3.97
CA ASN A 89 -3.32 3.24 5.18
C ASN A 89 -2.08 4.14 5.24
N ALA A 90 -1.39 4.34 4.12
CA ALA A 90 -0.25 5.25 4.03
C ALA A 90 -0.63 6.70 4.32
N VAL A 91 -1.76 7.18 3.77
CA VAL A 91 -2.28 8.53 4.06
C VAL A 91 -2.69 8.66 5.52
N ALA A 92 -3.30 7.63 6.11
CA ALA A 92 -3.65 7.63 7.53
C ALA A 92 -2.40 7.74 8.41
N ALA A 93 -1.33 6.97 8.11
CA ALA A 93 -0.05 7.06 8.82
C ALA A 93 0.59 8.46 8.68
N LEU A 94 0.61 9.02 7.46
CA LEU A 94 1.11 10.39 7.23
C LEU A 94 0.33 11.44 8.02
N ARG A 95 -1.00 11.33 8.08
CA ARG A 95 -1.85 12.24 8.86
C ARG A 95 -1.65 12.10 10.36
N GLU A 96 -1.40 10.89 10.85
CA GLU A 96 -1.11 10.65 12.26
C GLU A 96 0.27 11.23 12.64
N SER A 97 1.28 11.05 11.78
CA SER A 97 2.66 11.50 12.06
C SER A 97 2.92 12.99 11.78
N TYR A 98 2.21 13.61 10.83
CA TYR A 98 2.43 15.01 10.43
C TYR A 98 1.19 15.91 10.58
N GLY A 99 0.11 15.39 11.18
CA GLY A 99 -1.10 16.17 11.44
C GLY A 99 -0.93 17.17 12.59
N ALA A 100 -1.92 18.05 12.77
CA ALA A 100 -1.90 19.05 13.85
C ALA A 100 -1.68 18.42 15.25
N SER A 101 -2.24 17.23 15.47
CA SER A 101 -2.06 16.49 16.73
C SER A 101 -0.62 16.06 17.00
N SER A 102 0.20 15.80 15.97
CA SER A 102 1.62 15.47 16.17
C SER A 102 2.47 16.69 16.41
N VAL A 103 2.13 17.81 15.79
CA VAL A 103 2.78 19.09 16.07
C VAL A 103 2.54 19.51 17.52
N GLU A 104 1.36 19.25 18.10
CA GLU A 104 1.07 19.59 19.49
C GLU A 104 1.69 18.61 20.50
N ALA A 105 1.76 17.31 20.18
CA ALA A 105 2.23 16.29 21.10
C ALA A 105 3.74 16.03 21.05
N CYS A 106 4.40 16.36 19.94
CA CYS A 106 5.83 16.11 19.71
C CYS A 106 6.68 17.40 19.59
N ALA A 107 6.12 18.58 19.92
CA ALA A 107 6.84 19.86 19.99
C ALA A 107 7.51 20.10 21.35
#